data_AF-A0AA88YAE8-F1
#
_entry.id   AF-A0AA88YAE8-F1
#
_cell.length_a   1.000
_cell.length_b   1.000
_cell.length_c   1.000
_cell.angle_alpha   90.00
_cell.angle_beta   90.00
_cell.angle_gamma   90.00
#
_symmetry.space_group_name_H-M   'P 1'
#
loop_
_entity.id
_entity.type
_entity.pdbx_description
1 polymer ?
#
loop_
_entity_poly.entity_id
_entity_poly.type
_entity_poly.pdbx_seq_one_letter_code
_entity_poly.pdbx_strand_id
1 'polypeptide(L)'
;MATHGSIDLLSQSREILYGNENVEKQKEEITLESIFLLVNSMNTSLNDRMNMVMDKMNSLEITVKKINGMCDQITKLHARVSKNEAEISQLNLRCSDFDGNLQGLSNIFDGFKTKCDQTEERMKTLNNRLSCCETEMKRGIEENMTFLKKLREEKDELSEKVLDLKCRSMKNNLIFSGVQELPGENIEDVVREFIESDLGINEYIEIGNVHRFGRGARPGQRGRPRDIIVRFLYYQQLSLVLSHAKRLKGKRIWIKQQFPSEVEQARKSLYPVMNDMRSKGHRVKMVRDVLYVDGEVYEQPFPESPSEQRYALPRFVLETPNMNEMNTPERRPAKRYRPRTTPDSS
;
A
#
# COMPACT_ATOMS: atom_id res chain seq x y z
N MET A 1 19.27 103.42 19.28
CA MET A 1 20.47 103.89 19.99
C MET A 1 21.11 104.99 19.16
N ALA A 2 21.26 106.16 19.79
CA ALA A 2 22.15 107.30 19.48
C ALA A 2 22.12 107.93 18.07
N THR A 3 21.29 108.98 17.94
CA THR A 3 21.55 110.15 17.08
C THR A 3 22.75 110.92 17.64
N HIS A 4 23.94 110.65 17.10
CA HIS A 4 25.15 111.46 17.32
C HIS A 4 25.62 111.99 15.96
N GLY A 5 25.96 113.28 15.89
CA GLY A 5 27.06 113.71 15.03
C GLY A 5 26.81 114.69 13.87
N SER A 6 25.86 115.62 13.93
CA SER A 6 25.85 116.78 13.00
C SER A 6 27.02 117.77 13.21
N ILE A 7 28.04 117.40 13.99
CA ILE A 7 29.21 118.22 14.30
C ILE A 7 30.45 117.81 13.47
N ASP A 8 30.39 116.69 12.73
CA ASP A 8 31.59 116.11 12.07
C ASP A 8 31.73 116.41 10.56
N LEU A 9 30.75 117.07 9.93
CA LEU A 9 30.85 117.45 8.51
C LEU A 9 31.80 118.63 8.30
N LEU A 10 31.85 119.56 9.26
CA LEU A 10 32.77 120.70 9.19
C LEU A 10 34.21 120.29 9.50
N SER A 11 34.44 119.37 10.45
CA SER A 11 35.77 118.80 10.74
C SER A 11 36.29 117.97 9.56
N GLN A 12 35.45 117.09 8.97
CA GLN A 12 35.82 116.33 7.76
C GLN A 12 36.05 117.25 6.56
N SER A 13 35.26 118.31 6.39
CA SER A 13 35.52 119.30 5.33
C SER A 13 36.87 119.99 5.51
N ARG A 14 37.28 120.24 6.76
CA ARG A 14 38.54 120.91 7.10
C ARG A 14 39.74 119.99 6.95
N GLU A 15 39.60 118.70 7.27
CA GLU A 15 40.62 117.67 7.07
C GLU A 15 40.87 117.42 5.58
N ILE A 16 39.82 117.47 4.76
CA ILE A 16 39.90 117.36 3.30
C ILE A 16 40.52 118.62 2.66
N LEU A 17 40.27 119.81 3.23
CA LEU A 17 40.73 121.09 2.65
C LEU A 17 42.18 121.45 2.98
N TYR A 18 42.70 121.05 4.14
CA TYR A 18 44.03 121.49 4.59
C TYR A 18 45.02 120.36 4.89
N GLY A 19 44.59 119.10 4.96
CA GLY A 19 45.46 118.02 5.43
C GLY A 19 45.93 118.24 6.88
N ASN A 20 46.53 117.22 7.46
CA ASN A 20 46.81 117.17 8.90
C ASN A 20 48.14 117.88 9.25
N GLU A 21 48.27 119.19 9.01
CA GLU A 21 49.46 119.97 9.40
C GLU A 21 49.11 121.38 9.95
N ASN A 22 49.66 121.70 11.13
CA ASN A 22 49.57 122.99 11.82
C ASN A 22 50.47 124.04 11.13
N VAL A 23 49.91 125.14 10.62
CA VAL A 23 50.69 126.30 10.14
C VAL A 23 50.07 127.60 10.66
N GLU A 24 50.84 128.35 11.47
CA GLU A 24 50.50 129.70 11.95
C GLU A 24 50.77 130.78 10.88
N LYS A 25 49.77 131.67 10.72
CA LYS A 25 49.80 133.07 10.23
C LYS A 25 50.66 133.44 9.00
N GLN A 26 49.98 133.81 7.92
CA GLN A 26 50.05 135.14 7.29
C GLN A 26 48.91 135.33 6.28
N LYS A 27 48.34 136.56 6.22
CA LYS A 27 47.40 136.99 5.18
C LYS A 27 48.20 137.13 3.88
N GLU A 28 48.14 136.12 3.01
CA GLU A 28 48.53 136.25 1.60
C GLU A 28 47.29 136.28 0.71
N GLU A 29 47.31 137.18 -0.28
CA GLU A 29 46.24 137.41 -1.25
C GLU A 29 45.85 136.12 -1.99
N ILE A 30 44.56 135.81 -1.98
CA ILE A 30 44.00 134.76 -2.82
C ILE A 30 44.12 135.22 -4.28
N THR A 31 45.13 134.74 -5.00
CA THR A 31 45.30 135.00 -6.44
C THR A 31 44.42 134.05 -7.25
N LEU A 32 43.90 134.50 -8.40
CA LEU A 32 43.09 133.67 -9.32
C LEU A 32 43.78 132.34 -9.71
N GLU A 33 45.11 132.32 -9.72
CA GLU A 33 45.92 131.15 -10.04
C GLU A 33 45.89 130.08 -8.94
N SER A 34 45.85 130.47 -7.67
CA SER A 34 45.67 129.54 -6.53
C SER A 34 44.28 128.89 -6.53
N ILE A 35 43.22 129.64 -6.88
CA ILE A 35 41.87 129.11 -7.05
C ILE A 35 41.82 128.16 -8.25
N PHE A 36 42.45 128.52 -9.37
CA PHE A 36 42.47 127.69 -10.57
C PHE A 36 43.19 126.34 -10.34
N LEU A 37 44.34 126.35 -9.65
CA LEU A 37 45.07 125.14 -9.27
C LEU A 37 44.27 124.26 -8.30
N LEU A 38 43.58 124.86 -7.33
CA LEU A 38 42.69 124.14 -6.41
C LEU A 38 41.50 123.51 -7.14
N VAL A 39 40.85 124.26 -8.03
CA VAL A 39 39.73 123.75 -8.84
C VAL A 39 40.18 122.62 -9.75
N ASN A 40 41.35 122.72 -10.37
CA ASN A 40 41.89 121.63 -11.19
C ASN A 40 42.24 120.40 -10.34
N SER A 41 42.84 120.56 -9.16
CA SER A 41 43.15 119.41 -8.29
C SER A 41 41.89 118.73 -7.74
N MET A 42 40.85 119.52 -7.45
CA MET A 42 39.52 119.01 -7.09
C MET A 42 38.89 118.25 -8.26
N ASN A 43 39.00 118.78 -9.48
CA ASN A 43 38.43 118.15 -10.67
C ASN A 43 39.15 116.83 -11.02
N THR A 44 40.48 116.78 -10.89
CA THR A 44 41.23 115.52 -11.04
C THR A 44 40.85 114.51 -9.95
N SER A 45 40.75 114.94 -8.68
CA SER A 45 40.33 114.06 -7.56
C SER A 45 38.90 113.52 -7.74
N LEU A 46 37.99 114.34 -8.26
CA LEU A 46 36.61 113.94 -8.54
C LEU A 46 36.56 112.95 -9.71
N ASN A 47 37.36 113.16 -10.76
CA ASN A 47 37.50 112.21 -11.87
C ASN A 47 38.11 110.88 -11.42
N ASP A 48 39.12 110.88 -10.55
CA ASP A 48 39.71 109.66 -10.00
C ASP A 48 38.71 108.87 -9.14
N ARG A 49 37.94 109.57 -8.31
CA ARG A 49 36.83 108.95 -7.56
C ARG A 49 35.76 108.40 -8.50
N MET A 50 35.43 109.10 -9.59
CA MET A 50 34.45 108.66 -10.58
C MET A 50 34.94 107.42 -11.35
N ASN A 51 36.21 107.36 -11.73
CA ASN A 51 36.83 106.19 -12.34
C ASN A 51 36.84 105.00 -11.37
N MET A 52 37.20 105.22 -10.10
CA MET A 52 37.14 104.18 -9.07
C MET A 52 35.71 103.64 -8.87
N VAL A 53 34.70 104.52 -8.93
CA VAL A 53 33.29 104.11 -8.88
C VAL A 53 32.91 103.29 -10.11
N MET A 54 33.36 103.68 -11.31
CA MET A 54 33.11 102.94 -12.55
C MET A 54 33.76 101.55 -12.53
N ASP A 55 34.97 101.42 -12.02
CA ASP A 55 35.64 100.12 -11.86
C ASP A 55 34.93 99.20 -10.87
N LYS A 56 34.47 99.77 -9.75
CA LYS A 56 33.62 99.05 -8.80
C LYS A 56 32.29 98.62 -9.44
N MET A 57 31.68 99.48 -10.26
CA MET A 57 30.45 99.18 -11.00
C MET A 57 30.66 98.01 -11.98
N ASN A 58 31.75 98.01 -12.74
CA ASN A 58 32.10 96.92 -13.66
C ASN A 58 32.38 95.61 -12.92
N SER A 59 33.09 95.68 -11.80
CA SER A 59 33.33 94.51 -10.93
C SER A 59 32.02 93.94 -10.38
N LEU A 60 31.09 94.80 -9.97
CA LEU A 60 29.75 94.41 -9.54
C LEU A 60 28.93 93.76 -10.67
N GLU A 61 29.03 94.26 -11.91
CA GLU A 61 28.33 93.64 -13.04
C GLU A 61 28.82 92.20 -13.29
N ILE A 62 30.13 91.96 -13.18
CA ILE A 62 30.74 90.63 -13.30
C ILE A 62 30.24 89.70 -12.19
N THR A 63 30.14 90.18 -10.94
CA THR A 63 29.65 89.36 -9.83
C THR A 63 28.17 89.03 -10.00
N VAL A 64 27.34 89.96 -10.45
CA VAL A 64 25.91 89.71 -10.74
C VAL A 64 25.73 88.67 -11.84
N LYS A 65 26.54 88.72 -12.91
CA LYS A 65 26.52 87.68 -13.96
C LYS A 65 26.87 86.29 -13.41
N LYS A 66 27.85 86.20 -12.51
CA LYS A 66 28.19 84.94 -11.82
C LYS A 66 27.03 84.46 -10.95
N ILE A 67 26.39 85.35 -10.19
CA ILE A 67 25.22 85.04 -9.35
C ILE A 67 24.06 84.50 -10.20
N ASN A 68 23.76 85.13 -11.34
CA ASN A 68 22.71 84.65 -12.24
C ASN A 68 23.03 83.24 -12.78
N GLY A 69 24.29 82.99 -13.16
CA GLY A 69 24.73 81.65 -13.55
C GLY A 69 24.58 80.61 -12.42
N MET A 70 24.84 81.01 -11.17
CA MET A 70 24.56 80.17 -10.00
C MET A 70 23.06 79.92 -9.81
N CYS A 71 22.20 80.92 -9.99
CA CYS A 71 20.75 80.76 -9.91
C CYS A 71 20.22 79.74 -10.94
N ASP A 72 20.72 79.79 -12.18
CA ASP A 72 20.35 78.82 -13.22
C ASP A 72 20.77 77.39 -12.84
N GLN A 73 21.97 77.22 -12.27
CA GLN A 73 22.45 75.93 -11.78
C GLN A 73 21.59 75.42 -10.61
N ILE A 74 21.21 76.29 -9.67
CA ILE A 74 20.32 75.95 -8.56
C ILE A 74 18.96 75.49 -9.07
N THR A 75 18.42 76.12 -10.11
CA THR A 75 17.13 75.75 -10.68
C THR A 75 17.19 74.37 -11.34
N LYS A 76 18.28 74.07 -12.06
CA LYS A 76 18.53 72.72 -12.62
C LYS A 76 18.70 71.67 -11.54
N LEU A 77 19.39 71.99 -10.44
CA LEU A 77 19.53 71.10 -9.29
C LEU A 77 18.18 70.85 -8.62
N HIS A 78 17.36 71.88 -8.41
CA HIS A 78 16.04 71.75 -7.84
C HIS A 78 15.16 70.80 -8.64
N ALA A 79 15.12 70.96 -9.97
CA ALA A 79 14.36 70.05 -10.85
C ALA A 79 14.82 68.59 -10.73
N ARG A 80 16.14 68.35 -10.61
CA ARG A 80 16.68 67.00 -10.39
C ARG A 80 16.31 66.44 -9.02
N VAL A 81 16.34 67.27 -7.97
CA VAL A 81 15.94 66.87 -6.62
C VAL A 81 14.46 66.51 -6.58
N SER A 82 13.58 67.33 -7.16
CA SER A 82 12.14 67.03 -7.24
C SER A 82 11.86 65.73 -8.02
N LYS A 83 12.62 65.45 -9.09
CA LYS A 83 12.52 64.18 -9.80
C LYS A 83 12.93 63.00 -8.90
N ASN A 84 14.05 63.12 -8.20
CA ASN A 84 14.53 62.07 -7.30
C ASN A 84 13.54 61.82 -6.14
N GLU A 85 12.93 62.87 -5.59
CA GLU A 85 11.90 62.76 -4.54
C GLU A 85 10.67 61.98 -5.05
N ALA A 86 10.26 62.21 -6.29
CA ALA A 86 9.19 61.44 -6.91
C ALA A 86 9.57 59.97 -7.12
N GLU A 87 10.79 59.68 -7.59
CA GLU A 87 11.29 58.30 -7.76
C GLU A 87 11.39 57.57 -6.41
N ILE A 88 11.86 58.23 -5.34
CA ILE A 88 11.90 57.70 -3.97
C ILE A 88 10.50 57.38 -3.47
N SER A 89 9.53 58.26 -3.73
CA SER A 89 8.13 58.05 -3.34
C SER A 89 7.53 56.81 -4.01
N GLN A 90 7.83 56.60 -5.29
CA GLN A 90 7.41 55.40 -6.03
C GLN A 90 8.08 54.13 -5.48
N LEU A 91 9.37 54.20 -5.14
CA LEU A 91 10.08 53.06 -4.53
C LEU A 91 9.47 52.68 -3.17
N ASN A 92 9.11 53.65 -2.34
CA ASN A 92 8.49 53.39 -1.04
C ASN A 92 7.14 52.67 -1.17
N LEU A 93 6.30 53.07 -2.13
CA LEU A 93 5.05 52.36 -2.41
C LEU A 93 5.32 50.91 -2.81
N ARG A 94 6.30 50.70 -3.70
CA ARG A 94 6.67 49.36 -4.16
C ARG A 94 7.24 48.48 -3.04
N CYS A 95 8.01 49.05 -2.12
CA CYS A 95 8.48 48.35 -0.92
C CYS A 95 7.30 47.95 -0.03
N SER A 96 6.33 48.84 0.17
CA SER A 96 5.11 48.53 0.94
C SER A 96 4.31 47.38 0.31
N ASP A 97 4.19 47.33 -1.02
CA ASP A 97 3.54 46.22 -1.72
C ASP A 97 4.30 44.90 -1.53
N PHE A 98 5.64 44.95 -1.58
CA PHE A 98 6.46 43.78 -1.31
C PHE A 98 6.32 43.28 0.13
N ASP A 99 6.27 44.17 1.12
CA ASP A 99 6.05 43.79 2.52
C ASP A 99 4.69 43.08 2.71
N GLY A 100 3.64 43.59 2.06
CA GLY A 100 2.32 42.93 2.06
C GLY A 100 2.36 41.53 1.46
N ASN A 101 3.07 41.36 0.34
CA ASN A 101 3.25 40.06 -0.30
C ASN A 101 4.06 39.09 0.58
N LEU A 102 5.12 39.57 1.23
CA LEU A 102 5.93 38.77 2.16
C LEU A 102 5.10 38.31 3.36
N GLN A 103 4.26 39.17 3.91
CA GLN A 103 3.33 38.80 4.98
C GLN A 103 2.33 37.73 4.52
N GLY A 104 1.78 37.87 3.31
CA GLY A 104 0.90 36.87 2.71
C GLY A 104 1.57 35.50 2.55
N LEU A 105 2.81 35.48 2.05
CA LEU A 105 3.60 34.25 1.93
C LEU A 105 3.90 33.62 3.29
N SER A 106 4.24 34.43 4.32
CA SER A 106 4.46 33.94 5.68
C SER A 106 3.23 33.22 6.21
N ASN A 107 2.04 33.82 6.08
CA ASN A 107 0.80 33.22 6.55
C ASN A 107 0.48 31.89 5.82
N ILE A 108 0.76 31.80 4.52
CA ILE A 108 0.59 30.55 3.75
C ILE A 108 1.58 29.50 4.24
N PHE A 109 2.83 29.87 4.50
CA PHE A 109 3.86 28.98 4.99
C PHE A 109 3.52 28.41 6.37
N ASP A 110 3.01 29.24 7.28
CA ASP A 110 2.51 28.80 8.59
C ASP A 110 1.32 27.83 8.45
N GLY A 111 0.38 28.15 7.56
CA GLY A 111 -0.73 27.26 7.21
C GLY A 111 -0.28 25.94 6.61
N PHE A 112 0.81 25.93 5.84
CA PHE A 112 1.41 24.71 5.31
C PHE A 112 2.12 23.91 6.40
N LYS A 113 2.89 24.59 7.26
CA LYS A 113 3.62 23.97 8.38
C LYS A 113 2.67 23.24 9.33
N THR A 114 1.59 23.90 9.74
CA THR A 114 0.56 23.30 10.60
C THR A 114 -0.10 22.07 9.96
N LYS A 115 -0.39 22.11 8.65
CA LYS A 115 -0.93 20.94 7.92
C LYS A 115 0.08 19.80 7.86
N CYS A 116 1.36 20.09 7.60
CA CYS A 116 2.43 19.09 7.61
C CYS A 116 2.51 18.39 8.97
N ASP A 117 2.52 19.16 10.06
CA ASP A 117 2.59 18.61 11.42
C ASP A 117 1.36 17.72 11.72
N GLN A 118 0.16 18.16 11.32
CA GLN A 118 -1.06 17.35 11.43
C GLN A 118 -1.00 16.06 10.61
N THR A 119 -0.45 16.09 9.39
CA THR A 119 -0.30 14.88 8.57
C THR A 119 0.72 13.92 9.17
N GLU A 120 1.78 14.43 9.80
CA GLU A 120 2.78 13.63 10.49
C GLU A 120 2.17 12.91 11.71
N GLU A 121 1.37 13.61 12.52
CA GLU A 121 0.65 13.01 13.64
C GLU A 121 -0.37 11.95 13.21
N ARG A 122 -1.13 12.22 12.13
CA ARG A 122 -2.05 11.24 11.55
C ARG A 122 -1.31 10.00 11.07
N MET A 123 -0.15 10.18 10.43
CA MET A 123 0.68 9.07 9.96
C MET A 123 1.21 8.23 11.13
N LYS A 124 1.70 8.86 12.21
CA LYS A 124 2.10 8.16 13.45
C LYS A 124 0.94 7.36 14.05
N THR A 125 -0.23 7.97 14.15
CA THR A 125 -1.43 7.31 14.69
C THR A 125 -1.86 6.12 13.84
N LEU A 126 -1.86 6.26 12.51
CA LEU A 126 -2.18 5.17 11.58
C LEU A 126 -1.18 4.02 11.70
N ASN A 127 0.11 4.33 11.79
CA ASN A 127 1.15 3.32 11.92
C ASN A 127 0.99 2.50 13.22
N ASN A 128 0.68 3.17 14.34
CA ASN A 128 0.41 2.50 15.61
C ASN A 128 -0.83 1.60 15.55
N ARG A 129 -1.91 2.08 14.91
CA ARG A 129 -3.13 1.28 14.71
C ARG A 129 -2.88 0.07 13.81
N LEU A 130 -2.07 0.23 12.76
CA LEU A 130 -1.71 -0.85 11.85
C LEU A 130 -0.88 -1.92 12.58
N SER A 131 0.13 -1.51 13.35
CA SER A 131 0.93 -2.43 14.17
C SER A 131 0.07 -3.20 15.19
N CYS A 132 -0.86 -2.51 15.88
CA CYS A 132 -1.79 -3.18 16.80
C CYS A 132 -2.66 -4.21 16.07
N CYS A 133 -3.27 -3.83 14.95
CA CYS A 133 -4.10 -4.72 14.14
C CYS A 133 -3.32 -5.94 13.61
N GLU A 134 -2.07 -5.75 13.18
CA GLU A 134 -1.21 -6.85 12.77
C GLU A 134 -0.96 -7.86 13.91
N THR A 135 -0.73 -7.37 15.13
CA THR A 135 -0.53 -8.25 16.29
C THR A 135 -1.79 -9.03 16.65
N GLU A 136 -2.96 -8.39 16.62
CA GLU A 136 -4.25 -9.05 16.86
C GLU A 136 -4.56 -10.10 15.80
N MET A 137 -4.28 -9.80 14.52
CA MET A 137 -4.50 -10.73 13.43
C MET A 137 -3.56 -11.94 13.53
N LYS A 138 -2.28 -11.74 13.87
CA LYS A 138 -1.34 -12.85 14.12
C LYS A 138 -1.82 -13.75 15.25
N ARG A 139 -2.23 -13.17 16.39
CA ARG A 139 -2.79 -13.92 17.52
C ARG A 139 -4.02 -14.72 17.11
N GLY A 140 -4.97 -14.12 16.38
CA GLY A 140 -6.16 -14.82 15.91
C GLY A 140 -5.85 -15.98 14.94
N ILE A 141 -4.84 -15.83 14.09
CA ILE A 141 -4.36 -16.92 13.21
C ILE A 141 -3.75 -18.06 14.04
N GLU A 142 -2.92 -17.75 15.03
CA GLU A 142 -2.31 -18.76 15.92
C GLU A 142 -3.37 -19.53 16.71
N GLU A 143 -4.33 -18.83 17.32
CA GLU A 143 -5.46 -19.43 18.03
C GLU A 143 -6.25 -20.38 17.12
N ASN A 144 -6.61 -19.93 15.91
CA ASN A 144 -7.32 -20.76 14.94
C ASN A 144 -6.51 -21.98 14.49
N MET A 145 -5.20 -21.84 14.30
CA MET A 145 -4.32 -22.95 13.93
C MET A 145 -4.25 -24.02 15.03
N THR A 146 -4.16 -23.60 16.30
CA THR A 146 -4.17 -24.54 17.43
C THR A 146 -5.52 -25.25 17.55
N PHE A 147 -6.63 -24.53 17.34
CA PHE A 147 -7.97 -25.10 17.35
C PHE A 147 -8.18 -26.11 16.22
N LEU A 148 -7.77 -25.77 14.99
CA LEU A 148 -7.85 -26.68 13.84
C LEU A 148 -7.02 -27.94 14.04
N LYS A 149 -5.85 -27.83 14.69
CA LYS A 149 -5.03 -28.99 15.03
C LYS A 149 -5.75 -29.92 16.00
N LYS A 150 -6.30 -29.38 17.10
CA LYS A 150 -7.08 -30.15 18.08
C LYS A 150 -8.30 -30.83 17.43
N LEU A 151 -9.05 -30.09 16.61
CA LEU A 151 -10.22 -30.63 15.93
C LEU A 151 -9.86 -31.75 14.96
N ARG A 152 -8.70 -31.66 14.29
CA ARG A 152 -8.18 -32.74 13.44
C ARG A 152 -7.82 -33.97 14.26
N GLU A 153 -7.11 -33.80 15.37
CA GLU A 153 -6.75 -34.88 16.28
C GLU A 153 -8.00 -35.60 16.82
N GLU A 154 -9.00 -34.84 17.29
CA GLU A 154 -10.28 -35.40 17.76
C GLU A 154 -11.04 -36.14 16.64
N LYS A 155 -11.05 -35.58 15.42
CA LYS A 155 -11.69 -36.22 14.27
C LYS A 155 -10.99 -37.51 13.87
N ASP A 156 -9.67 -37.58 13.96
CA ASP A 156 -8.90 -38.79 13.65
C ASP A 156 -9.09 -39.85 14.76
N GLU A 157 -9.08 -39.45 16.03
CA GLU A 157 -9.39 -40.33 17.16
C GLU A 157 -10.81 -40.90 17.08
N LEU A 158 -11.79 -40.06 16.74
CA LEU A 158 -13.17 -40.51 16.56
C LEU A 158 -13.30 -41.45 15.35
N SER A 159 -12.58 -41.17 14.26
CA SER A 159 -12.57 -42.03 13.08
C SER A 159 -11.99 -43.41 13.40
N GLU A 160 -10.92 -43.47 14.18
CA GLU A 160 -10.32 -44.73 14.67
C GLU A 160 -11.28 -45.51 15.56
N LYS A 161 -11.92 -44.83 16.52
CA LYS A 161 -12.96 -45.43 17.39
C LYS A 161 -14.13 -45.99 16.59
N VAL A 162 -14.63 -45.24 15.61
CA VAL A 162 -15.70 -45.68 14.71
C VAL A 162 -15.26 -46.90 13.91
N LEU A 163 -14.03 -46.91 13.40
CA LEU A 163 -13.50 -48.05 12.66
C LEU A 163 -13.38 -49.30 13.54
N ASP A 164 -12.87 -49.18 14.76
CA ASP A 164 -12.78 -50.28 15.72
C ASP A 164 -14.17 -50.83 16.08
N LEU A 165 -15.15 -49.96 16.36
CA LEU A 165 -16.54 -50.37 16.60
C LEU A 165 -17.16 -51.10 15.40
N LYS A 166 -16.96 -50.60 14.18
CA LYS A 166 -17.40 -51.29 12.96
C LYS A 166 -16.75 -52.66 12.82
N CYS A 167 -15.43 -52.77 13.05
CA CYS A 167 -14.70 -54.03 13.02
C CYS A 167 -15.23 -55.03 14.05
N ARG A 168 -15.46 -54.61 15.29
CA ARG A 168 -16.01 -55.45 16.37
C ARG A 168 -17.42 -55.92 16.05
N SER A 169 -18.27 -55.03 15.54
CA SER A 169 -19.65 -55.35 15.16
C SER A 169 -19.72 -56.38 14.02
N MET A 170 -18.86 -56.24 13.01
CA MET A 170 -18.82 -57.10 11.82
C MET A 170 -17.96 -58.36 11.97
N LYS A 171 -17.21 -58.51 13.06
CA LYS A 171 -16.23 -59.60 13.28
C LYS A 171 -16.81 -61.00 13.03
N ASN A 172 -18.05 -61.22 13.48
CA ASN A 172 -18.73 -62.52 13.40
C ASN A 172 -19.68 -62.63 12.20
N ASN A 173 -19.46 -61.83 11.14
CA ASN A 173 -20.31 -61.83 9.96
C ASN A 173 -19.59 -62.46 8.76
N LEU A 174 -20.29 -63.32 8.03
CA LEU A 174 -19.86 -63.82 6.72
C LEU A 174 -20.80 -63.32 5.63
N ILE A 175 -20.22 -63.08 4.45
CA ILE A 175 -20.92 -62.74 3.22
C ILE A 175 -20.91 -63.98 2.33
N PHE A 176 -22.09 -64.45 1.98
CA PHE A 176 -22.33 -65.51 1.01
C PHE A 176 -22.77 -64.89 -0.29
N SER A 177 -22.04 -65.15 -1.36
CA SER A 177 -22.28 -64.55 -2.65
C SER A 177 -22.51 -65.63 -3.71
N GLY A 178 -23.42 -65.37 -4.64
CA GLY A 178 -23.75 -66.33 -5.71
C GLY A 178 -24.81 -67.35 -5.34
N VAL A 179 -25.42 -67.23 -4.14
CA VAL A 179 -26.60 -68.02 -3.74
C VAL A 179 -27.83 -67.48 -4.47
N GLN A 180 -28.52 -68.36 -5.18
CA GLN A 180 -29.61 -67.98 -6.06
C GLN A 180 -30.80 -67.40 -5.28
N GLU A 181 -31.46 -66.39 -5.83
CA GLU A 181 -32.61 -65.72 -5.20
C GLU A 181 -33.91 -66.39 -5.64
N LEU A 182 -34.71 -66.84 -4.66
CA LEU A 182 -36.07 -67.30 -4.89
C LEU A 182 -37.09 -66.28 -4.34
N PRO A 183 -38.23 -66.06 -5.03
CA PRO A 183 -39.26 -65.15 -4.55
C PRO A 183 -39.91 -65.71 -3.28
N GLY A 184 -39.94 -64.91 -2.21
CA GLY A 184 -40.55 -65.31 -0.92
C GLY A 184 -39.71 -66.31 -0.11
N GLU A 185 -38.41 -66.44 -0.40
CA GLU A 185 -37.53 -67.37 0.32
C GLU A 185 -37.37 -67.00 1.80
N ASN A 186 -37.30 -68.02 2.66
CA ASN A 186 -36.78 -67.85 4.01
C ASN A 186 -35.25 -67.92 3.96
N ILE A 187 -34.60 -66.77 4.12
CA ILE A 187 -33.15 -66.62 3.93
C ILE A 187 -32.37 -67.48 4.94
N GLU A 188 -32.91 -67.67 6.16
CA GLU A 188 -32.27 -68.50 7.16
C GLU A 188 -32.25 -69.98 6.76
N ASP A 189 -33.39 -70.50 6.28
CA ASP A 189 -33.51 -71.90 5.83
C ASP A 189 -32.60 -72.16 4.62
N VAL A 190 -32.56 -71.22 3.67
CA VAL A 190 -31.65 -71.31 2.51
C VAL A 190 -30.18 -71.38 2.94
N VAL A 191 -29.79 -70.60 3.96
CA VAL A 191 -28.41 -70.64 4.49
C VAL A 191 -28.14 -71.94 5.23
N ARG A 192 -29.10 -72.47 6.00
CA ARG A 192 -28.95 -73.76 6.70
C ARG A 192 -28.83 -74.92 5.73
N GLU A 193 -29.71 -75.00 4.74
CA GLU A 193 -29.66 -76.00 3.66
C GLU A 193 -28.33 -75.91 2.88
N PHE A 194 -27.87 -74.69 2.61
CA PHE A 194 -26.57 -74.46 1.98
C PHE A 194 -25.40 -74.98 2.83
N ILE A 195 -25.42 -74.76 4.14
CA ILE A 195 -24.37 -75.23 5.06
C ILE A 195 -24.36 -76.76 5.14
N GLU A 196 -25.53 -77.40 5.21
CA GLU A 196 -25.64 -78.86 5.27
C GLU A 196 -25.27 -79.51 3.92
N SER A 197 -25.84 -79.04 2.81
CA SER A 197 -25.67 -79.66 1.49
C SER A 197 -24.34 -79.32 0.83
N ASP A 198 -23.98 -78.03 0.77
CA ASP A 198 -22.81 -77.58 0.02
C ASP A 198 -21.51 -77.60 0.84
N LEU A 199 -21.59 -77.35 2.16
CA LEU A 199 -20.42 -77.40 3.05
C LEU A 199 -20.30 -78.73 3.80
N GLY A 200 -21.37 -79.53 3.88
CA GLY A 200 -21.39 -80.84 4.53
C GLY A 200 -21.16 -80.76 6.04
N ILE A 201 -21.65 -79.70 6.68
CA ILE A 201 -21.58 -79.52 8.13
C ILE A 201 -22.95 -79.94 8.68
N ASN A 202 -22.99 -81.08 9.37
CA ASN A 202 -24.22 -81.62 9.98
C ASN A 202 -24.44 -81.11 11.41
N GLU A 203 -23.61 -80.17 11.87
CA GLU A 203 -23.74 -79.55 13.19
C GLU A 203 -24.75 -78.40 13.17
N TYR A 204 -25.55 -78.28 14.23
CA TYR A 204 -26.47 -77.16 14.36
C TYR A 204 -25.69 -75.87 14.63
N ILE A 205 -25.79 -74.92 13.70
CA ILE A 205 -25.13 -73.61 13.81
C ILE A 205 -26.12 -72.57 14.32
N GLU A 206 -25.69 -71.81 15.34
CA GLU A 206 -26.48 -70.71 15.88
C GLU A 206 -26.25 -69.45 15.06
N ILE A 207 -27.25 -69.14 14.25
CA ILE A 207 -27.28 -67.97 13.40
C ILE A 207 -28.09 -66.88 14.12
N GLY A 208 -27.55 -65.67 14.14
CA GLY A 208 -28.27 -64.47 14.54
C GLY A 208 -29.02 -63.86 13.35
N ASN A 209 -28.76 -62.60 13.04
CA ASN A 209 -29.44 -61.91 11.94
C ASN A 209 -28.92 -62.38 10.58
N VAL A 210 -29.86 -62.68 9.67
CA VAL A 210 -29.61 -63.00 8.26
C VAL A 210 -30.42 -62.08 7.37
N HIS A 211 -29.79 -61.52 6.35
CA HIS A 211 -30.48 -60.72 5.34
C HIS A 211 -29.68 -60.65 4.04
N ARG A 212 -30.38 -60.45 2.92
CA ARG A 212 -29.75 -60.07 1.65
C ARG A 212 -29.41 -58.59 1.65
N PHE A 213 -28.25 -58.25 1.09
CA PHE A 213 -27.83 -56.87 0.92
C PHE A 213 -27.41 -56.58 -0.53
N GLY A 214 -27.53 -55.31 -0.92
CA GLY A 214 -27.27 -54.85 -2.29
C GLY A 214 -28.54 -54.65 -3.11
N ARG A 215 -28.38 -54.07 -4.31
CA ARG A 215 -29.48 -53.81 -5.24
C ARG A 215 -29.86 -55.11 -5.94
N GLY A 216 -31.15 -55.46 -5.93
CA GLY A 216 -31.66 -56.63 -6.64
C GLY A 216 -31.53 -56.47 -8.16
N ALA A 217 -31.58 -57.60 -8.87
CA ALA A 217 -31.70 -57.58 -10.31
C ALA A 217 -32.97 -56.82 -10.72
N ARG A 218 -32.86 -55.93 -11.72
CA ARG A 218 -34.06 -55.29 -12.29
C ARG A 218 -34.94 -56.35 -12.97
N PRO A 219 -36.27 -56.21 -12.93
CA PRO A 219 -37.17 -57.13 -13.63
C PRO A 219 -36.74 -57.26 -15.11
N GLY A 220 -36.54 -58.49 -15.58
CA GLY A 220 -36.14 -58.78 -16.96
C GLY A 220 -34.63 -58.77 -17.26
N GLN A 221 -33.76 -58.44 -16.31
CA GLN A 221 -32.32 -58.61 -16.47
C GLN A 221 -31.82 -59.84 -15.69
N ARG A 222 -31.00 -60.70 -16.32
CA ARG A 222 -30.20 -61.71 -15.61
C ARG A 222 -29.11 -61.01 -14.81
N GLY A 223 -29.48 -60.50 -13.64
CA GLY A 223 -28.56 -59.89 -12.69
C GLY A 223 -27.81 -60.94 -11.87
N ARG A 224 -26.68 -60.55 -11.30
CA ARG A 224 -25.98 -61.35 -10.28
C ARG A 224 -26.86 -61.42 -9.02
N PRO A 225 -27.02 -62.59 -8.37
CA PRO A 225 -27.73 -62.69 -7.10
C PRO A 225 -27.12 -61.77 -6.04
N ARG A 226 -27.97 -61.16 -5.22
CA ARG A 226 -27.58 -60.36 -4.05
C ARG A 226 -26.87 -61.24 -3.03
N ASP A 227 -25.83 -60.66 -2.46
CA ASP A 227 -25.06 -61.29 -1.42
C ASP A 227 -25.90 -61.37 -0.13
N ILE A 228 -25.74 -62.46 0.63
CA ILE A 228 -26.38 -62.68 1.93
C ILE A 228 -25.35 -62.39 3.02
N ILE A 229 -25.72 -61.57 4.01
CA ILE A 229 -24.94 -61.40 5.24
C ILE A 229 -25.55 -62.28 6.32
N VAL A 230 -24.70 -63.09 6.94
CA VAL A 230 -25.06 -63.99 8.05
C VAL A 230 -24.21 -63.62 9.25
N ARG A 231 -24.85 -63.28 10.36
CA ARG A 231 -24.19 -63.11 11.66
C ARG A 231 -24.20 -64.42 12.42
N PHE A 232 -23.03 -64.90 12.82
CA PHE A 232 -22.89 -66.07 13.70
C PHE A 232 -22.82 -65.63 15.15
N LEU A 233 -23.44 -66.40 16.05
CA LEU A 233 -23.34 -66.11 17.48
C LEU A 233 -21.94 -66.42 18.01
N TYR A 234 -21.38 -67.58 17.62
CA TYR A 234 -20.08 -68.05 18.06
C TYR A 234 -19.02 -67.97 16.94
N TYR A 235 -17.83 -67.46 17.29
CA TYR A 235 -16.71 -67.37 16.35
C TYR A 235 -16.20 -68.74 15.89
N GLN A 236 -16.32 -69.77 16.74
CA GLN A 236 -15.91 -71.15 16.40
C GLN A 236 -16.70 -71.69 15.21
N GLN A 237 -18.01 -71.46 15.18
CA GLN A 237 -18.89 -71.85 14.07
C GLN A 237 -18.55 -71.09 12.78
N LEU A 238 -18.27 -69.78 12.89
CA LEU A 238 -17.79 -68.99 11.76
C LEU A 238 -16.49 -69.58 11.18
N SER A 239 -15.53 -69.93 12.04
CA SER A 239 -14.26 -70.51 11.64
C SER A 239 -14.43 -71.89 11.00
N LEU A 240 -15.39 -72.69 11.47
CA LEU A 240 -15.75 -73.98 10.90
C LEU A 240 -16.32 -73.83 9.49
N VAL A 241 -17.25 -72.89 9.28
CA VAL A 241 -17.82 -72.58 7.96
C VAL A 241 -16.73 -72.11 7.00
N LEU A 242 -15.83 -71.22 7.45
CA LEU A 242 -14.71 -70.75 6.62
C LEU A 242 -13.71 -71.86 6.26
N SER A 243 -13.45 -72.83 7.15
CA SER A 243 -12.53 -73.93 6.84
C SER A 243 -13.11 -74.88 5.77
N HIS A 244 -14.43 -75.09 5.80
CA HIS A 244 -15.16 -75.92 4.84
C HIS A 244 -15.44 -75.20 3.51
N ALA A 245 -15.32 -73.86 3.46
CA ALA A 245 -15.51 -73.08 2.23
C ALA A 245 -14.61 -73.53 1.06
N LYS A 246 -13.50 -74.22 1.34
CA LYS A 246 -12.63 -74.83 0.31
C LYS A 246 -13.36 -75.87 -0.56
N ARG A 247 -14.42 -76.50 -0.04
CA ARG A 247 -15.27 -77.46 -0.77
C ARG A 247 -16.11 -76.80 -1.88
N LEU A 248 -16.28 -75.48 -1.82
CA LEU A 248 -16.99 -74.71 -2.85
C LEU A 248 -16.14 -74.49 -4.12
N LYS A 249 -14.89 -74.99 -4.16
CA LYS A 249 -14.03 -74.88 -5.33
C LYS A 249 -14.68 -75.55 -6.53
N GLY A 250 -14.94 -74.76 -7.59
CA GLY A 250 -15.63 -75.21 -8.80
C GLY A 250 -17.11 -74.80 -8.86
N LYS A 251 -17.72 -74.38 -7.74
CA LYS A 251 -19.05 -73.76 -7.72
C LYS A 251 -18.93 -72.25 -7.98
N ARG A 252 -20.02 -71.63 -8.45
CA ARG A 252 -20.12 -70.17 -8.63
C ARG A 252 -20.53 -69.43 -7.35
N ILE A 253 -20.11 -69.95 -6.19
CA ILE A 253 -20.50 -69.46 -4.87
C ILE A 253 -19.21 -69.18 -4.09
N TRP A 254 -19.16 -68.05 -3.39
CA TRP A 254 -18.02 -67.67 -2.58
C TRP A 254 -18.46 -67.16 -1.20
N ILE A 255 -17.66 -67.53 -0.20
CA ILE A 255 -17.82 -67.09 1.20
C ILE A 255 -16.63 -66.20 1.53
N LYS A 256 -16.90 -65.01 2.05
CA LYS A 256 -15.88 -64.09 2.56
C LYS A 256 -16.29 -63.51 3.91
N GLN A 257 -15.33 -63.18 4.75
CA GLN A 257 -15.61 -62.42 5.97
C GLN A 257 -15.98 -60.98 5.63
N GLN A 258 -16.92 -60.40 6.38
CA GLN A 258 -17.32 -59.00 6.21
C GLN A 258 -16.28 -58.07 6.85
N PHE A 259 -15.92 -57.00 6.14
CA PHE A 259 -15.09 -55.93 6.67
C PHE A 259 -15.75 -54.57 6.43
N PRO A 260 -15.44 -53.56 7.25
CA PRO A 260 -15.81 -52.18 6.97
C PRO A 260 -15.25 -51.73 5.62
N SER A 261 -15.93 -50.78 4.97
CA SER A 261 -15.55 -50.24 3.66
C SER A 261 -14.11 -49.74 3.61
N GLU A 262 -13.65 -49.11 4.69
CA GLU A 262 -12.32 -48.55 4.86
C GLU A 262 -11.25 -49.66 4.78
N VAL A 263 -11.49 -50.78 5.46
CA VAL A 263 -10.62 -51.97 5.43
C VAL A 263 -10.70 -52.68 4.09
N GLU A 264 -11.89 -52.79 3.48
CA GLU A 264 -12.01 -53.40 2.14
C GLU A 264 -11.25 -52.59 1.07
N GLN A 265 -11.28 -51.27 1.16
CA GLN A 265 -10.51 -50.39 0.26
C GLN A 265 -9.00 -50.55 0.46
N ALA A 266 -8.53 -50.59 1.72
CA ALA A 266 -7.12 -50.85 2.03
C ALA A 266 -6.66 -52.22 1.52
N ARG A 267 -7.47 -53.27 1.69
CA ARG A 267 -7.19 -54.59 1.12
C ARG A 267 -7.15 -54.58 -0.41
N LYS A 268 -8.04 -53.83 -1.04
CA LYS A 268 -8.13 -53.72 -2.49
C LYS A 268 -6.88 -53.11 -3.10
N SER A 269 -6.27 -52.12 -2.44
CA SER A 269 -5.00 -51.54 -2.88
C SER A 269 -3.82 -52.51 -2.68
N LEU A 270 -3.91 -53.43 -1.72
CA LEU A 270 -2.88 -54.44 -1.44
C LEU A 270 -2.96 -55.70 -2.32
N TYR A 271 -4.10 -56.03 -2.92
CA TYR A 271 -4.22 -57.23 -3.76
C TYR A 271 -3.25 -57.30 -4.96
N PRO A 272 -3.00 -56.22 -5.72
CA PRO A 272 -2.02 -56.23 -6.80
C PRO A 272 -0.62 -56.60 -6.31
N VAL A 273 -0.19 -55.96 -5.22
CA VAL A 273 1.11 -56.23 -4.59
C VAL A 273 1.18 -57.66 -4.05
N MET A 274 0.11 -58.13 -3.39
CA MET A 274 0.03 -59.49 -2.87
C MET A 274 0.19 -60.52 -3.99
N ASN A 275 -0.44 -60.30 -5.14
CA ASN A 275 -0.37 -61.21 -6.27
C ASN A 275 1.01 -61.18 -6.93
N ASP A 276 1.63 -60.01 -7.06
CA ASP A 276 2.99 -59.85 -7.58
C ASP A 276 4.01 -60.56 -6.69
N MET A 277 4.00 -60.31 -5.38
CA MET A 277 4.92 -60.97 -4.43
C MET A 277 4.71 -62.49 -4.37
N ARG A 278 3.46 -62.95 -4.47
CA ARG A 278 3.16 -64.38 -4.56
C ARG A 278 3.68 -65.00 -5.86
N SER A 279 3.60 -64.28 -6.98
CA SER A 279 4.14 -64.74 -8.27
C SER A 279 5.66 -64.86 -8.25
N LYS A 280 6.33 -64.01 -7.46
CA LYS A 280 7.78 -64.04 -7.20
C LYS A 280 8.20 -65.14 -6.21
N GLY A 281 7.27 -65.92 -5.67
CA GLY A 281 7.55 -67.03 -4.75
C GLY A 281 7.62 -66.64 -3.27
N HIS A 282 7.37 -65.38 -2.91
CA HIS A 282 7.35 -64.95 -1.51
C HIS A 282 6.12 -65.47 -0.75
N ARG A 283 6.27 -65.71 0.55
CA ARG A 283 5.19 -66.14 1.44
C ARG A 283 4.38 -64.93 1.87
N VAL A 284 3.21 -64.75 1.26
CA VAL A 284 2.36 -63.59 1.52
C VAL A 284 1.14 -63.94 2.37
N LYS A 285 0.89 -63.17 3.43
CA LYS A 285 -0.27 -63.31 4.33
C LYS A 285 -0.92 -61.96 4.57
N MET A 286 -2.24 -61.85 4.36
CA MET A 286 -3.00 -60.64 4.68
C MET A 286 -3.78 -60.85 5.99
N VAL A 287 -3.60 -59.96 6.96
CA VAL A 287 -4.29 -59.98 8.25
C VAL A 287 -4.94 -58.62 8.46
N ARG A 288 -6.26 -58.59 8.60
CA ARG A 288 -7.05 -57.33 8.53
C ARG A 288 -6.64 -56.54 7.28
N ASP A 289 -6.19 -55.32 7.40
CA ASP A 289 -5.74 -54.40 6.36
C ASP A 289 -4.21 -54.43 6.15
N VAL A 290 -3.46 -55.31 6.81
CA VAL A 290 -1.99 -55.36 6.74
C VAL A 290 -1.53 -56.57 5.91
N LEU A 291 -0.59 -56.32 5.01
CA LEU A 291 0.06 -57.35 4.21
C LEU A 291 1.40 -57.73 4.85
N TYR A 292 1.64 -59.02 5.03
CA TYR A 292 2.91 -59.56 5.50
C TYR A 292 3.58 -60.33 4.36
N VAL A 293 4.85 -60.04 4.07
CA VAL A 293 5.67 -60.70 3.05
C VAL A 293 6.87 -61.33 3.75
N ASP A 294 6.98 -62.66 3.67
CA ASP A 294 8.01 -63.47 4.36
C ASP A 294 8.09 -63.30 5.88
N GLY A 295 7.01 -62.81 6.50
CA GLY A 295 6.91 -62.58 7.94
C GLY A 295 7.03 -61.11 8.33
N GLU A 296 7.53 -60.26 7.45
CA GLU A 296 7.68 -58.82 7.67
C GLU A 296 6.45 -58.05 7.19
N VAL A 297 6.15 -56.94 7.88
CA VAL A 297 5.06 -56.04 7.47
C VAL A 297 5.46 -55.36 6.17
N TYR A 298 4.63 -55.51 5.14
CA TYR A 298 4.74 -54.73 3.93
C TYR A 298 4.19 -53.34 4.19
N GLU A 299 5.09 -52.41 4.48
CA GLU A 299 4.79 -50.99 4.41
C GLU A 299 4.64 -50.63 2.94
N GLN A 300 3.43 -50.20 2.54
CA GLN A 300 3.29 -49.55 1.25
C GLN A 300 4.27 -48.36 1.25
N PRO A 301 5.17 -48.23 0.27
CA PRO A 301 5.85 -46.94 0.08
C PRO A 301 4.73 -45.94 -0.08
N PHE A 302 4.64 -44.98 0.85
CA PHE A 302 3.55 -44.01 0.93
C PHE A 302 3.16 -43.59 -0.49
N PRO A 303 1.97 -43.95 -1.01
CA PRO A 303 1.49 -43.25 -2.17
C PRO A 303 1.34 -41.81 -1.68
N GLU A 304 2.13 -40.89 -2.25
CA GLU A 304 1.86 -39.45 -2.13
C GLU A 304 0.36 -39.29 -2.34
N SER A 305 -0.35 -39.03 -1.24
CA SER A 305 -1.79 -38.97 -1.32
C SER A 305 -2.13 -37.85 -2.30
N PRO A 306 -3.08 -38.02 -3.24
CA PRO A 306 -3.51 -36.92 -4.12
C PRO A 306 -4.04 -35.71 -3.34
N SER A 307 -4.25 -35.85 -2.02
CA SER A 307 -4.59 -34.79 -1.09
C SER A 307 -3.47 -33.78 -0.83
N GLU A 308 -2.19 -34.11 -1.03
CA GLU A 308 -1.10 -33.13 -0.86
C GLU A 308 -0.94 -32.22 -2.09
N GLN A 309 -1.42 -32.63 -3.27
CA GLN A 309 -1.45 -31.79 -4.46
C GLN A 309 -2.57 -30.73 -4.45
N ARG A 310 -3.55 -30.84 -3.54
CA ARG A 310 -4.68 -29.89 -3.46
C ARG A 310 -4.41 -28.65 -2.60
N TYR A 311 -3.30 -28.62 -1.86
CA TYR A 311 -2.90 -27.47 -1.04
C TYR A 311 -1.58 -26.84 -1.46
N ALA A 312 -1.11 -27.11 -2.68
CA ALA A 312 -0.26 -26.14 -3.36
C ALA A 312 -1.12 -24.91 -3.63
N LEU A 313 -1.14 -23.99 -2.66
CA LEU A 313 -1.55 -22.61 -2.91
C LEU A 313 -0.89 -22.19 -4.22
N PRO A 314 -1.63 -21.59 -5.18
CA PRO A 314 -1.00 -20.98 -6.32
C PRO A 314 0.10 -20.09 -5.76
N ARG A 315 1.35 -20.40 -6.10
CA ARG A 315 2.45 -19.49 -5.84
C ARG A 315 2.04 -18.24 -6.58
N PHE A 316 1.54 -17.23 -5.87
CA PHE A 316 1.36 -15.90 -6.41
C PHE A 316 2.78 -15.45 -6.76
N VAL A 317 3.19 -15.75 -7.98
CA VAL A 317 4.27 -15.04 -8.62
C VAL A 317 3.71 -13.64 -8.75
N LEU A 318 4.18 -12.74 -7.88
CA LEU A 318 4.12 -11.32 -8.16
C LEU A 318 4.93 -11.12 -9.44
N GLU A 319 4.28 -11.29 -10.59
CA GLU A 319 4.80 -10.76 -11.84
C GLU A 319 4.84 -9.25 -11.66
N THR A 320 6.02 -8.75 -11.33
CA THR A 320 6.31 -7.32 -11.45
C THR A 320 6.05 -6.93 -12.90
N PRO A 321 5.17 -5.96 -13.19
CA PRO A 321 4.91 -5.55 -14.56
C PRO A 321 6.20 -5.01 -15.18
N ASN A 322 6.62 -5.62 -16.28
CA ASN A 322 7.70 -5.12 -17.11
C ASN A 322 7.24 -3.80 -17.75
N MET A 323 7.82 -2.68 -17.33
CA MET A 323 7.41 -1.31 -17.70
C MET A 323 7.74 -0.91 -19.16
N ASN A 324 7.91 -1.87 -20.09
CA ASN A 324 8.35 -1.60 -21.46
C ASN A 324 7.37 -2.01 -22.58
N GLU A 325 6.14 -2.41 -22.26
CA GLU A 325 5.10 -2.69 -23.28
C GLU A 325 3.92 -1.72 -23.19
N MET A 326 4.20 -0.44 -23.42
CA MET A 326 3.18 0.56 -23.78
C MET A 326 3.52 1.11 -25.16
N ASN A 327 3.13 0.40 -26.22
CA ASN A 327 2.77 0.99 -27.53
C ASN A 327 2.30 -0.08 -28.53
N THR A 328 1.09 -0.59 -28.32
CA THR A 328 0.29 -1.16 -29.43
C THR A 328 -1.19 -0.93 -29.15
N PRO A 329 -1.94 -0.29 -30.07
CA PRO A 329 -3.38 -0.10 -29.87
C PRO A 329 -4.13 -1.42 -30.06
N GLU A 330 -4.74 -1.90 -28.97
CA GLU A 330 -5.61 -3.09 -28.93
C GLU A 330 -6.79 -2.95 -29.90
N ARG A 331 -6.89 -3.87 -30.87
CA ARG A 331 -8.08 -4.05 -31.70
C ARG A 331 -9.21 -4.62 -30.84
N ARG A 332 -10.33 -3.89 -30.73
CA ARG A 332 -11.56 -4.37 -30.10
C ARG A 332 -12.01 -5.72 -30.71
N PRO A 333 -12.37 -6.73 -29.91
CA PRO A 333 -12.92 -7.97 -30.44
C PRO A 333 -14.32 -7.75 -31.04
N ALA A 334 -14.60 -8.45 -32.14
CA ALA A 334 -15.85 -8.35 -32.88
C ALA A 334 -17.07 -8.75 -32.02
N LYS A 335 -18.18 -8.00 -32.16
CA LYS A 335 -19.47 -8.32 -31.53
C LYS A 335 -19.93 -9.72 -31.96
N ARG A 336 -20.20 -10.60 -30.99
CA ARG A 336 -20.81 -11.92 -31.22
C ARG A 336 -22.19 -11.78 -31.88
N TYR A 337 -22.40 -12.53 -32.96
CA TYR A 337 -23.70 -12.68 -33.63
C TYR A 337 -24.69 -13.41 -32.71
N ARG A 338 -25.90 -12.86 -32.54
CA ARG A 338 -27.01 -13.52 -31.82
C ARG A 338 -27.97 -14.13 -32.85
N PRO A 339 -28.32 -15.44 -32.76
CA PRO A 339 -29.36 -16.01 -33.61
C PRO A 339 -30.73 -15.43 -33.25
N ARG A 340 -31.54 -15.10 -34.25
CA ARG A 340 -32.96 -14.76 -34.08
C ARG A 340 -33.75 -16.04 -33.80
N THR A 341 -34.37 -16.12 -32.63
CA THR A 341 -35.51 -17.02 -32.38
C THR A 341 -36.79 -16.27 -32.68
N THR A 342 -37.43 -16.57 -33.80
CA THR A 342 -38.84 -16.29 -34.03
C THR A 342 -39.67 -17.38 -33.32
N PRO A 343 -40.75 -17.04 -32.60
CA PRO A 343 -41.74 -18.02 -32.22
C PRO A 343 -42.74 -18.24 -33.37
N ASP A 344 -43.05 -19.50 -33.67
CA ASP A 344 -44.15 -19.88 -34.57
C ASP A 344 -45.47 -19.36 -34.00
N SER A 345 -46.18 -18.57 -34.81
CA SER A 345 -47.54 -18.12 -34.56
C SER A 345 -48.54 -19.09 -35.21
N SER A 346 -49.49 -19.56 -34.40
CA SER A 346 -50.76 -20.17 -34.83
C SER A 346 -51.64 -19.20 -35.60
#